data_AF-A0AA43IYS8-F1
#
_entry.id   AF-A0AA43IYS8-F1
#
_cell.length_a   1.000
_cell.length_b   1.000
_cell.length_c   1.000
_cell.angle_alpha   90.00
_cell.angle_beta   90.00
_cell.angle_gamma   90.00
#
_symmetry.space_group_name_H-M   'P 1'
#
loop_
_entity.id
_entity.type
_entity.pdbx_description
1 polymer ?
#
loop_
_entity_poly.entity_id
_entity_poly.type
_entity_poly.pdbx_seq_one_letter_code
_entity_poly.pdbx_strand_id
1 'polypeptide(L)'
;MTSLQVMTGNAVVKTVVEEARSKTVYQSWMNERAPEHQHDAVLFLNHCLALAEREHCDLPAQPEALEQWMEQNVGVVADQYALYLEQRRAGKPRRFFKNKAHAMYFIQQVAPTKMVDGAWLYGLLPRWADYRFHGLIRTYLEELGDGEQAQNHVSLYRKLLADLDCDTSAPLADDAYLQGAIQLSLGQLSEEYLPEVIGYNLGYEQLPLHLLITSFELNELAIDPYYFTLHVTIDNASTGHARKAAQSVLELMPVGQERDEFYRRVASGYRLNELGMGSTQVIQSFDLEQEVIAMLERKRTFGQHMHSDYCRLDGKTVNEWLAEPDQIPEFLAVLQNRGWIKRHEDPLHSRFWKLFEGAGAPMFGVFNGYEKQLVHDWIAGESLSDGSAQPTVGKRLPEAFRSRFRNLQDGAQPSPALAVPASADADPDVRELHMRLESAAASEKMTTLIESMSPARHATAAGLHATRLFVSSMAERMTGAHA
;
A
#
# COMPACT_ATOMS: atom_id res chain seq x y z
N MET A 1 63.12 37.57 -12.35
CA MET A 1 62.80 37.13 -10.98
C MET A 1 61.29 37.18 -10.83
N THR A 2 60.76 36.02 -10.49
CA THR A 2 59.35 35.61 -10.48
C THR A 2 58.58 36.33 -9.37
N SER A 3 57.43 36.92 -9.67
CA SER A 3 56.45 37.33 -8.66
C SER A 3 55.24 36.41 -8.80
N LEU A 4 55.14 35.43 -7.89
CA LEU A 4 53.95 34.58 -7.74
C LEU A 4 52.84 35.41 -7.07
N GLN A 5 51.78 35.71 -7.80
CA GLN A 5 50.49 36.04 -7.21
C GLN A 5 49.72 34.74 -6.97
N VAL A 6 49.59 34.39 -5.69
CA VAL A 6 48.73 33.31 -5.23
C VAL A 6 47.28 33.80 -5.31
N MET A 7 46.52 33.28 -6.27
CA MET A 7 45.06 33.39 -6.24
C MET A 7 44.52 32.30 -5.33
N THR A 8 44.16 32.66 -4.10
CA THR A 8 43.35 31.82 -3.20
C THR A 8 41.91 31.84 -3.69
N GLY A 9 41.57 30.90 -4.58
CA GLY A 9 40.18 30.57 -4.86
C GLY A 9 39.63 29.69 -3.75
N ASN A 10 38.78 30.24 -2.89
CA ASN A 10 37.92 29.44 -2.01
C ASN A 10 36.97 28.62 -2.88
N ALA A 11 37.34 27.36 -3.14
CA ALA A 11 36.41 26.37 -3.64
C ALA A 11 35.39 26.11 -2.53
N VAL A 12 34.25 26.80 -2.60
CA VAL A 12 33.05 26.39 -1.87
C VAL A 12 32.65 25.06 -2.48
N VAL A 13 33.08 23.97 -1.86
CA VAL A 13 32.49 22.66 -2.08
C VAL A 13 31.05 22.77 -1.59
N LYS A 14 30.13 23.12 -2.49
CA LYS A 14 28.73 22.79 -2.30
C LYS A 14 28.68 21.26 -2.33
N THR A 15 28.77 20.64 -1.16
CA THR A 15 28.24 19.31 -0.95
C THR A 15 26.75 19.43 -1.23
N VAL A 16 26.37 19.20 -2.48
CA VAL A 16 25.00 18.82 -2.81
C VAL A 16 24.88 17.45 -2.15
N VAL A 17 24.32 17.41 -0.94
CA VAL A 17 23.82 16.16 -0.38
C VAL A 17 22.77 15.71 -1.39
N GLU A 18 23.08 14.67 -2.15
CA GLU A 18 22.11 14.04 -3.02
C GLU A 18 20.98 13.55 -2.11
N GLU A 19 19.82 14.20 -2.16
CA GLU A 19 18.66 13.78 -1.37
C GLU A 19 18.39 12.30 -1.69
N ALA A 20 18.42 11.46 -0.66
CA ALA A 20 18.19 10.03 -0.82
C ALA A 20 16.78 9.83 -1.40
N ARG A 21 16.71 9.25 -2.60
CA ARG A 21 15.44 8.98 -3.28
C ARG A 21 14.63 7.97 -2.48
N SER A 22 13.35 8.26 -2.26
CA SER A 22 12.45 7.43 -1.46
C SER A 22 12.39 6.00 -1.97
N LYS A 23 12.36 5.84 -3.29
CA LYS A 23 12.37 4.52 -3.94
C LYS A 23 13.64 3.74 -3.66
N THR A 24 14.80 4.39 -3.62
CA THR A 24 16.07 3.72 -3.32
C THR A 24 16.08 3.19 -1.88
N VAL A 25 15.64 4.01 -0.92
CA VAL A 25 15.52 3.61 0.49
C VAL A 25 14.50 2.48 0.68
N TYR A 26 13.35 2.58 0.00
CA TYR A 26 12.34 1.52 -0.01
C TYR A 26 12.94 0.20 -0.50
N GLN A 27 13.63 0.23 -1.65
CA GLN A 27 14.22 -0.97 -2.26
C GLN A 27 15.35 -1.56 -1.41
N SER A 28 16.18 -0.74 -0.75
CA SER A 28 17.26 -1.25 0.10
C SER A 28 16.72 -2.05 1.28
N TRP A 29 15.63 -1.60 1.90
CA TRP A 29 15.02 -2.30 3.04
C TRP A 29 14.21 -3.53 2.66
N MET A 30 13.70 -3.58 1.43
CA MET A 30 13.03 -4.77 0.89
C MET A 30 14.01 -5.85 0.41
N ASN A 31 15.32 -5.56 0.38
CA ASN A 31 16.38 -6.49 0.00
C ASN A 31 17.11 -7.05 1.24
N GLU A 32 17.64 -8.27 1.12
CA GLU A 32 18.35 -8.98 2.21
C GLU A 32 19.69 -8.32 2.65
N ARG A 33 20.10 -7.21 2.02
CA ARG A 33 21.32 -6.43 2.32
C ARG A 33 21.06 -5.13 3.08
N ALA A 34 19.95 -5.08 3.82
CA ALA A 34 19.54 -3.98 4.68
C ALA A 34 20.65 -3.27 5.51
N PRO A 35 21.66 -3.95 6.11
CA PRO A 35 22.65 -3.30 6.98
C PRO A 35 23.57 -2.30 6.28
N GLU A 36 23.79 -2.43 4.96
CA GLU A 36 24.73 -1.58 4.20
C GLU A 36 24.19 -0.15 3.97
N HIS A 37 22.90 0.09 4.24
CA HIS A 37 22.19 1.34 3.93
C HIS A 37 21.69 2.10 5.17
N GLN A 38 22.11 1.71 6.37
CA GLN A 38 21.63 2.32 7.61
C GLN A 38 21.90 3.83 7.68
N HIS A 39 23.07 4.29 7.19
CA HIS A 39 23.41 5.71 7.16
C HIS A 39 22.48 6.53 6.27
N ASP A 40 22.17 6.02 5.07
CA ASP A 40 21.28 6.68 4.11
C ASP A 40 19.85 6.77 4.66
N ALA A 41 19.40 5.73 5.35
CA ALA A 41 18.07 5.72 5.99
C ALA A 41 17.96 6.72 7.16
N VAL A 42 19.01 6.89 7.96
CA VAL A 42 19.06 7.92 9.01
C VAL A 42 18.99 9.33 8.41
N LEU A 43 19.76 9.59 7.34
CA LEU A 43 19.70 10.88 6.64
C LEU A 43 18.32 11.13 6.04
N PHE A 44 17.73 10.12 5.40
CA PHE A 44 16.38 10.16 4.84
C PHE A 44 15.34 10.45 5.92
N LEU A 45 15.32 9.70 7.01
CA LEU A 45 14.31 9.86 8.06
C LEU A 45 14.42 11.22 8.76
N ASN A 46 15.64 11.71 9.01
CA ASN A 46 15.85 13.06 9.56
C ASN A 46 15.38 14.16 8.59
N HIS A 47 15.60 13.98 7.28
CA HIS A 47 15.06 14.88 6.28
C HIS A 47 13.52 14.89 6.29
N CYS A 48 12.89 13.71 6.32
CA CYS A 48 11.43 13.60 6.44
C CYS A 48 10.92 14.28 7.72
N LEU A 49 11.55 14.04 8.87
CA LEU A 49 11.18 14.70 10.13
C LEU A 49 11.25 16.22 10.04
N ALA A 50 12.28 16.78 9.39
CA ALA A 50 12.39 18.22 9.17
C ALA A 50 11.30 18.77 8.23
N LEU A 51 10.84 17.99 7.25
CA LEU A 51 9.68 18.35 6.43
C LEU A 51 8.38 18.30 7.24
N ALA A 52 8.20 17.26 8.05
CA ALA A 52 7.00 17.00 8.85
C ALA A 52 6.72 18.10 9.89
N GLU A 53 7.75 18.86 10.33
CA GLU A 53 7.57 20.00 11.22
C GLU A 53 6.58 21.05 10.67
N ARG A 54 6.43 21.12 9.34
CA ARG A 54 5.52 22.06 8.66
C ARG A 54 4.09 21.55 8.59
N GLU A 55 3.87 20.26 8.83
CA GLU A 55 2.54 19.66 8.78
C GLU A 55 1.71 20.02 10.00
N HIS A 56 0.39 20.02 9.80
CA HIS A 56 -0.54 20.24 10.89
C HIS A 56 -0.40 19.13 11.94
N CYS A 57 -0.53 19.50 13.21
CA CYS A 57 -0.60 18.55 14.31
C CYS A 57 -1.80 18.95 15.16
N ASP A 58 -2.80 18.08 15.16
CA ASP A 58 -4.04 18.21 15.91
C ASP A 58 -4.00 17.43 17.23
N LEU A 59 -2.86 16.81 17.57
CA LEU A 59 -2.69 16.09 18.83
C LEU A 59 -2.93 17.03 20.03
N PRO A 60 -3.54 16.53 21.11
CA PRO A 60 -3.77 17.32 22.30
C PRO A 60 -2.43 17.73 22.95
N ALA A 61 -2.41 18.89 23.61
CA ALA A 61 -1.22 19.36 24.31
C ALA A 61 -0.80 18.46 25.50
N GLN A 62 -1.74 17.71 26.07
CA GLN A 62 -1.49 16.77 27.17
C GLN A 62 -1.75 15.33 26.68
N PRO A 63 -0.79 14.40 26.86
CA PRO A 63 -0.94 13.00 26.44
C PRO A 63 -2.17 12.30 27.03
N GLU A 64 -2.58 12.67 28.25
CA GLU A 64 -3.74 12.08 28.93
C GLU A 64 -5.06 12.32 28.18
N ALA A 65 -5.12 13.29 27.28
CA ALA A 65 -6.29 13.57 26.47
C ALA A 65 -6.35 12.76 25.15
N LEU A 66 -5.35 11.90 24.88
CA LEU A 66 -5.26 11.16 23.62
C LEU A 66 -6.45 10.21 23.39
N GLU A 67 -6.91 9.47 24.41
CA GLU A 67 -8.08 8.60 24.25
C GLU A 67 -9.33 9.41 23.88
N GLN A 68 -9.54 10.55 24.53
CA GLN A 68 -10.68 11.43 24.24
C GLN A 68 -10.58 12.06 22.84
N TRP A 69 -9.39 12.50 22.43
CA TRP A 69 -9.13 13.04 21.09
C TRP A 69 -9.43 12.00 20.00
N MET A 70 -8.97 10.76 20.18
CA MET A 70 -9.24 9.66 19.27
C MET A 70 -10.75 9.37 19.16
N GLU A 71 -11.47 9.29 20.29
CA GLU A 71 -12.93 9.07 20.30
C GLU A 71 -13.68 10.18 19.54
N GLN A 72 -13.25 11.44 19.69
CA GLN A 72 -13.83 12.57 18.97
C GLN A 72 -13.58 12.46 17.45
N ASN A 73 -12.37 12.10 17.05
CA ASN A 73 -12.01 11.92 15.64
C ASN A 73 -12.86 10.83 14.98
N VAL A 74 -13.07 9.69 15.65
CA VAL A 74 -13.96 8.63 15.15
C VAL A 74 -15.40 9.13 15.00
N GLY A 75 -15.89 9.93 15.94
CA GLY A 75 -17.21 10.57 15.84
C GLY A 75 -17.35 11.46 14.60
N VAL A 76 -16.35 12.31 14.35
CA VAL A 76 -16.31 13.18 13.17
C VAL A 76 -16.31 12.38 11.87
N VAL A 77 -15.49 11.34 11.79
CA VAL A 77 -15.41 10.45 10.61
C VAL A 77 -16.76 9.73 10.38
N ALA A 78 -17.40 9.26 11.45
CA ALA A 78 -18.70 8.60 11.38
C ALA A 78 -19.79 9.53 10.83
N ASP A 79 -19.86 10.78 11.31
CA ASP A 79 -20.81 11.78 10.83
C ASP A 79 -20.58 12.12 9.34
N GLN A 80 -19.32 12.30 8.94
CA GLN A 80 -18.96 12.57 7.56
C GLN A 80 -19.30 11.40 6.62
N TYR A 81 -19.13 10.16 7.08
CA TYR A 81 -19.50 8.98 6.32
C TYR A 81 -21.02 8.80 6.25
N ALA A 82 -21.76 9.06 7.32
CA ALA A 82 -23.22 9.06 7.31
C ALA A 82 -23.78 10.05 6.28
N LEU A 83 -23.23 11.27 6.24
CA LEU A 83 -23.56 12.27 5.23
C LEU A 83 -23.24 11.80 3.81
N TYR A 84 -22.09 11.14 3.61
CA TYR A 84 -21.75 10.53 2.32
C TYR A 84 -22.81 9.51 1.90
N LEU A 85 -23.22 8.59 2.79
CA LEU A 85 -24.25 7.60 2.49
C LEU A 85 -25.61 8.21 2.16
N GLU A 86 -25.99 9.30 2.84
CA GLU A 86 -27.21 10.06 2.49
C GLU A 86 -27.14 10.65 1.08
N GLN A 87 -26.01 11.25 0.71
CA GLN A 87 -25.79 11.78 -0.64
C GLN A 87 -25.89 10.65 -1.70
N ARG A 88 -25.31 9.48 -1.42
CA ARG A 88 -25.40 8.30 -2.31
C ARG A 88 -26.84 7.82 -2.44
N ARG A 89 -27.60 7.72 -1.33
CA ARG A 89 -29.04 7.38 -1.35
C ARG A 89 -29.88 8.39 -2.15
N ALA A 90 -29.49 9.66 -2.14
CA ALA A 90 -30.12 10.72 -2.93
C ALA A 90 -29.69 10.73 -4.42
N GLY A 91 -28.91 9.75 -4.88
CA GLY A 91 -28.51 9.63 -6.28
C GLY A 91 -27.38 10.56 -6.72
N LYS A 92 -26.63 11.17 -5.79
CA LYS A 92 -25.37 11.87 -6.12
C LYS A 92 -24.37 10.87 -6.72
N PRO A 93 -23.39 11.28 -7.54
CA PRO A 93 -22.36 10.39 -8.07
C PRO A 93 -21.36 9.94 -7.00
N ARG A 94 -20.48 9.00 -7.35
CA ARG A 94 -19.35 8.58 -6.49
C ARG A 94 -18.47 9.79 -6.20
N ARG A 95 -17.89 9.84 -4.99
CA ARG A 95 -17.02 10.92 -4.54
C ARG A 95 -15.58 10.72 -5.02
N PHE A 96 -15.08 9.48 -5.01
CA PHE A 96 -13.68 9.21 -5.35
C PHE A 96 -13.50 8.69 -6.76
N PHE A 97 -14.12 7.57 -7.10
CA PHE A 97 -13.80 6.88 -8.34
C PHE A 97 -14.85 7.16 -9.42
N LYS A 98 -14.40 7.78 -10.51
CA LYS A 98 -15.27 8.05 -11.68
C LYS A 98 -15.65 6.76 -12.40
N ASN A 99 -14.68 5.85 -12.57
CA ASN A 99 -14.82 4.57 -13.27
C ASN A 99 -13.85 3.52 -12.69
N LYS A 100 -13.79 2.33 -13.30
CA LYS A 100 -12.99 1.22 -12.78
C LYS A 100 -11.50 1.45 -12.99
N ALA A 101 -11.11 2.03 -14.13
CA ALA A 101 -9.71 2.40 -14.39
C ALA A 101 -9.16 3.38 -13.34
N HIS A 102 -9.98 4.35 -12.90
CA HIS A 102 -9.62 5.28 -11.83
C HIS A 102 -9.34 4.54 -10.50
N ALA A 103 -10.22 3.62 -10.10
CA ALA A 103 -9.98 2.82 -8.89
C ALA A 103 -8.71 1.97 -8.99
N MET A 104 -8.47 1.34 -10.15
CA MET A 104 -7.27 0.54 -10.40
C MET A 104 -5.99 1.40 -10.37
N TYR A 105 -6.04 2.62 -10.91
CA TYR A 105 -4.94 3.60 -10.79
C TYR A 105 -4.62 3.88 -9.34
N PHE A 106 -5.62 4.22 -8.51
CA PHE A 106 -5.40 4.48 -7.09
C PHE A 106 -4.75 3.28 -6.37
N ILE A 107 -5.28 2.07 -6.59
CA ILE A 107 -4.73 0.83 -6.02
C ILE A 107 -3.28 0.63 -6.46
N GLN A 108 -2.94 0.93 -7.71
CA GLN A 108 -1.55 0.82 -8.16
C GLN A 108 -0.66 1.87 -7.50
N GLN A 109 -1.09 3.15 -7.44
CA GLN A 109 -0.26 4.24 -6.94
C GLN A 109 0.06 4.14 -5.45
N VAL A 110 -0.86 3.59 -4.64
CA VAL A 110 -0.62 3.41 -3.19
C VAL A 110 0.03 2.07 -2.86
N ALA A 111 0.34 1.23 -3.87
CA ALA A 111 0.90 -0.09 -3.65
C ALA A 111 2.20 -0.09 -2.84
N PRO A 112 3.19 0.80 -3.07
CA PRO A 112 4.42 0.78 -2.27
C PRO A 112 4.15 0.89 -0.76
N THR A 113 3.25 1.78 -0.35
CA THR A 113 2.87 1.92 1.06
C THR A 113 2.13 0.67 1.57
N LYS A 114 1.16 0.16 0.80
CA LYS A 114 0.32 -0.97 1.26
C LYS A 114 1.03 -2.32 1.22
N MET A 115 2.13 -2.41 0.49
CA MET A 115 2.97 -3.60 0.40
C MET A 115 3.95 -3.76 1.57
N VAL A 116 4.01 -2.78 2.47
CA VAL A 116 4.85 -2.79 3.68
C VAL A 116 4.04 -2.43 4.93
N ASP A 117 2.73 -2.65 4.89
CA ASP A 117 1.81 -2.37 5.99
C ASP A 117 2.30 -3.00 7.31
N GLY A 118 2.24 -2.22 8.39
CA GLY A 118 2.79 -2.57 9.70
C GLY A 118 4.31 -2.44 9.85
N ALA A 119 5.10 -2.23 8.79
CA ALA A 119 6.56 -2.33 8.84
C ALA A 119 7.24 -1.44 9.89
N TRP A 120 6.65 -0.29 10.25
CA TRP A 120 7.20 0.63 11.25
C TRP A 120 7.31 0.01 12.66
N LEU A 121 6.54 -1.06 12.94
CA LEU A 121 6.55 -1.76 14.23
C LEU A 121 7.53 -2.93 14.28
N TYR A 122 8.14 -3.31 13.15
CA TYR A 122 8.99 -4.49 13.04
C TYR A 122 10.11 -4.51 14.10
N GLY A 123 10.82 -3.38 14.26
CA GLY A 123 11.92 -3.24 15.21
C GLY A 123 11.50 -3.24 16.68
N LEU A 124 10.21 -3.38 16.99
CA LEU A 124 9.73 -3.56 18.36
C LEU A 124 9.67 -5.03 18.78
N LEU A 125 9.70 -5.97 17.83
CA LEU A 125 9.67 -7.41 18.14
C LEU A 125 10.76 -7.87 19.13
N PRO A 126 12.01 -7.36 19.10
CA PRO A 126 13.00 -7.72 20.12
C PRO A 126 12.57 -7.37 21.56
N ARG A 127 11.62 -6.46 21.74
CA ARG A 127 11.05 -6.05 23.02
C ARG A 127 9.86 -6.90 23.48
N TRP A 128 9.56 -8.03 22.83
CA TRP A 128 8.47 -8.96 23.18
C TRP A 128 8.39 -9.37 24.66
N ALA A 129 9.52 -9.30 25.36
CA ALA A 129 9.64 -9.60 26.77
C ALA A 129 9.07 -8.53 27.72
N ASP A 130 8.95 -7.29 27.25
CA ASP A 130 8.51 -6.13 28.03
C ASP A 130 7.03 -5.86 27.73
N TYR A 131 6.20 -5.97 28.77
CA TYR A 131 4.74 -5.87 28.65
C TYR A 131 4.27 -4.52 28.11
N ARG A 132 5.07 -3.45 28.31
CA ARG A 132 4.75 -2.10 27.81
C ARG A 132 4.75 -2.01 26.29
N PHE A 133 5.40 -2.96 25.61
CA PHE A 133 5.42 -3.05 24.15
C PHE A 133 4.35 -3.99 23.58
N HIS A 134 3.60 -4.70 24.43
CA HIS A 134 2.66 -5.73 23.97
C HIS A 134 1.54 -5.16 23.11
N GLY A 135 1.05 -3.95 23.39
CA GLY A 135 0.06 -3.28 22.54
C GLY A 135 0.55 -3.09 21.10
N LEU A 136 1.73 -2.49 20.94
CA LEU A 136 2.37 -2.25 19.64
C LEU A 136 2.75 -3.54 18.92
N ILE A 137 3.33 -4.52 19.63
CA ILE A 137 3.69 -5.82 19.04
C ILE A 137 2.43 -6.56 18.59
N ARG A 138 1.34 -6.51 19.38
CA ARG A 138 0.06 -7.14 19.01
C ARG A 138 -0.53 -6.51 17.75
N THR A 139 -0.46 -5.18 17.61
CA THR A 139 -0.83 -4.50 16.36
C THR A 139 -0.04 -5.07 15.19
N TYR A 140 1.29 -5.13 15.26
CA TYR A 140 2.11 -5.71 14.18
C TYR A 140 1.72 -7.16 13.84
N LEU A 141 1.48 -8.00 14.85
CA LEU A 141 1.07 -9.38 14.63
C LEU A 141 -0.32 -9.49 13.97
N GLU A 142 -1.24 -8.56 14.28
CA GLU A 142 -2.57 -8.47 13.63
C GLU A 142 -2.42 -8.05 12.16
N GLU A 143 -1.55 -7.08 11.84
CA GLU A 143 -1.18 -6.71 10.44
C GLU A 143 -0.62 -7.91 9.66
N LEU A 144 0.16 -8.74 10.36
CA LEU A 144 0.72 -9.97 9.82
C LEU A 144 -0.33 -11.10 9.70
N GLY A 145 -1.56 -10.85 10.13
CA GLY A 145 -2.68 -11.79 10.10
C GLY A 145 -2.53 -12.95 11.09
N ASP A 146 -1.77 -12.79 12.16
CA ASP A 146 -1.38 -13.88 13.08
C ASP A 146 -0.68 -15.07 12.37
N GLY A 147 -0.14 -14.83 11.17
CA GLY A 147 0.41 -15.86 10.31
C GLY A 147 -0.63 -16.58 9.42
N GLU A 148 -1.90 -16.20 9.49
CA GLU A 148 -2.93 -16.64 8.56
C GLU A 148 -2.87 -15.81 7.26
N GLN A 149 -2.54 -16.46 6.15
CA GLN A 149 -2.37 -15.79 4.85
C GLN A 149 -3.61 -15.00 4.40
N ALA A 150 -4.80 -15.51 4.72
CA ALA A 150 -6.08 -14.87 4.39
C ALA A 150 -6.38 -13.62 5.23
N GLN A 151 -5.58 -13.35 6.26
CA GLN A 151 -5.67 -12.17 7.10
C GLN A 151 -4.42 -11.29 7.00
N ASN A 152 -3.31 -11.80 6.48
CA ASN A 152 -2.07 -11.03 6.30
C ASN A 152 -2.27 -9.87 5.30
N HIS A 153 -2.03 -8.64 5.75
CA HIS A 153 -2.37 -7.42 5.01
C HIS A 153 -1.66 -7.33 3.66
N VAL A 154 -0.34 -7.59 3.65
CA VAL A 154 0.46 -7.60 2.42
C VAL A 154 0.03 -8.72 1.47
N SER A 155 -0.31 -9.90 1.99
CA SER A 155 -0.83 -11.01 1.16
C SER A 155 -2.17 -10.67 0.51
N LEU A 156 -3.07 -10.02 1.27
CA LEU A 156 -4.34 -9.54 0.77
C LEU A 156 -4.15 -8.48 -0.32
N TYR A 157 -3.22 -7.53 -0.13
CA TYR A 157 -2.95 -6.50 -1.12
C TYR A 157 -2.30 -7.05 -2.40
N ARG A 158 -1.34 -7.97 -2.27
CA ARG A 158 -0.75 -8.69 -3.41
C ARG A 158 -1.80 -9.42 -4.21
N LYS A 159 -2.73 -10.09 -3.52
CA LYS A 159 -3.86 -10.77 -4.16
C LYS A 159 -4.74 -9.77 -4.93
N LEU A 160 -5.06 -8.62 -4.34
CA LEU A 160 -5.85 -7.58 -4.99
C LEU A 160 -5.19 -7.08 -6.27
N LEU A 161 -3.88 -6.79 -6.24
CA LEU A 161 -3.12 -6.38 -7.42
C LEU A 161 -3.12 -7.47 -8.51
N ALA A 162 -2.93 -8.73 -8.12
CA ALA A 162 -2.93 -9.85 -9.05
C ALA A 162 -4.30 -10.12 -9.68
N ASP A 163 -5.38 -10.07 -8.89
CA ASP A 163 -6.76 -10.25 -9.37
C ASP A 163 -7.15 -9.16 -10.39
N LEU A 164 -6.62 -7.95 -10.21
CA LEU A 164 -6.83 -6.82 -11.11
C LEU A 164 -5.86 -6.78 -12.29
N ASP A 165 -4.81 -7.63 -12.27
CA ASP A 165 -3.69 -7.60 -13.21
C ASP A 165 -3.10 -6.16 -13.30
N CYS A 166 -2.92 -5.56 -12.12
CA CYS A 166 -2.36 -4.22 -11.89
C CYS A 166 -0.85 -4.25 -11.57
N ASP A 167 -0.23 -5.42 -11.52
CA ASP A 167 1.21 -5.54 -11.26
C ASP A 167 1.97 -5.08 -12.51
N THR A 168 2.37 -3.80 -12.53
CA THR A 168 3.12 -3.25 -13.65
C THR A 168 4.61 -3.41 -13.42
N SER A 169 5.31 -3.95 -14.41
CA SER A 169 6.78 -3.97 -14.45
C SER A 169 7.42 -2.58 -14.46
N ALA A 170 6.66 -1.54 -14.81
CA ALA A 170 7.11 -0.16 -14.77
C ALA A 170 7.08 0.39 -13.34
N PRO A 171 8.19 0.95 -12.84
CA PRO A 171 8.20 1.55 -11.52
C PRO A 171 7.37 2.83 -11.50
N LEU A 172 6.78 3.11 -10.33
CA LEU A 172 6.08 4.36 -10.05
C LEU A 172 7.06 5.53 -9.87
N ALA A 173 6.52 6.76 -9.83
CA ALA A 173 7.27 7.95 -9.44
C ALA A 173 7.82 7.83 -8.02
N ASP A 174 8.91 8.55 -7.71
CA ASP A 174 9.60 8.43 -6.41
C ASP A 174 8.68 8.75 -5.23
N ASP A 175 7.81 9.76 -5.38
CA ASP A 175 6.87 10.21 -4.34
C ASP A 175 5.92 9.10 -3.88
N ALA A 176 5.58 8.13 -4.75
CA ALA A 176 4.73 7.00 -4.40
C ALA A 176 5.40 6.05 -3.37
N TYR A 177 6.73 6.09 -3.27
CA TYR A 177 7.51 5.27 -2.34
C TYR A 177 7.78 5.96 -1.00
N LEU A 178 7.51 7.27 -0.86
CA LEU A 178 7.87 8.06 0.32
C LEU A 178 7.33 7.45 1.62
N GLN A 179 6.02 7.20 1.68
CA GLN A 179 5.40 6.63 2.89
C GLN A 179 5.92 5.21 3.19
N GLY A 180 6.03 4.34 2.18
CA GLY A 180 6.61 3.01 2.38
C GLY A 180 8.07 3.06 2.87
N ALA A 181 8.87 3.99 2.36
CA ALA A 181 10.26 4.19 2.79
C ALA A 181 10.35 4.70 4.24
N ILE A 182 9.45 5.58 4.66
CA ILE A 182 9.33 6.04 6.05
C ILE A 182 8.99 4.84 6.96
N GLN A 183 7.98 4.04 6.62
CA GLN A 183 7.58 2.87 7.42
C GLN A 183 8.73 1.88 7.60
N LEU A 184 9.42 1.54 6.51
CA LEU A 184 10.57 0.63 6.55
C LEU A 184 11.71 1.20 7.40
N SER A 185 12.02 2.49 7.25
CA SER A 185 13.11 3.14 8.00
C SER A 185 12.82 3.22 9.50
N LEU A 186 11.58 3.57 9.87
CA LEU A 186 11.11 3.55 11.26
C LEU A 186 11.22 2.15 11.87
N GLY A 187 10.83 1.12 11.12
CA GLY A 187 10.90 -0.27 11.56
C GLY A 187 12.33 -0.75 11.81
N GLN A 188 13.31 -0.27 11.04
CA GLN A 188 14.71 -0.68 11.16
C GLN A 188 15.49 0.17 12.17
N LEU A 189 15.08 1.42 12.39
CA LEU A 189 15.75 2.38 13.27
C LEU A 189 14.98 2.61 14.58
N SER A 190 14.11 1.67 14.96
CA SER A 190 13.18 1.81 16.09
C SER A 190 13.86 2.08 17.44
N GLU A 191 15.10 1.62 17.64
CA GLU A 191 15.83 1.86 18.88
C GLU A 191 16.20 3.34 19.07
N GLU A 192 16.63 4.01 18.00
CA GLU A 192 16.99 5.43 18.03
C GLU A 192 15.75 6.33 17.92
N TYR A 193 14.73 5.88 17.18
CA TYR A 193 13.52 6.65 16.84
C TYR A 193 12.25 6.15 17.56
N LEU A 194 12.38 5.52 18.73
CA LEU A 194 11.24 4.91 19.42
C LEU A 194 10.04 5.86 19.61
N PRO A 195 10.19 7.11 20.09
CA PRO A 195 9.06 8.01 20.22
C PRO A 195 8.42 8.36 18.86
N GLU A 196 9.20 8.51 17.80
CA GLU A 196 8.69 8.76 16.45
C GLU A 196 7.93 7.53 15.90
N VAL A 197 8.39 6.31 16.18
CA VAL A 197 7.67 5.06 15.82
C VAL A 197 6.30 5.04 16.50
N ILE A 198 6.25 5.36 17.80
CA ILE A 198 5.00 5.41 18.57
C ILE A 198 4.06 6.50 18.02
N GLY A 199 4.62 7.66 17.67
CA GLY A 199 3.89 8.75 17.03
C GLY A 199 3.32 8.37 15.66
N TYR A 200 4.14 7.76 14.81
CA TYR A 200 3.72 7.28 13.49
C TYR A 200 2.57 6.29 13.63
N ASN A 201 2.71 5.31 14.53
CA ASN A 201 1.66 4.36 14.87
C ASN A 201 0.38 5.06 15.32
N LEU A 202 0.46 6.04 16.22
CA LEU A 202 -0.70 6.79 16.68
C LEU A 202 -1.49 7.42 15.53
N GLY A 203 -0.80 8.00 14.54
CA GLY A 203 -1.45 8.62 13.38
C GLY A 203 -1.98 7.60 12.38
N TYR A 204 -1.21 6.56 12.06
CA TYR A 204 -1.58 5.57 11.05
C TYR A 204 -2.83 4.77 11.46
N GLU A 205 -2.95 4.46 12.76
CA GLU A 205 -4.07 3.67 13.31
C GLU A 205 -5.37 4.47 13.48
N GLN A 206 -5.38 5.77 13.17
CA GLN A 206 -6.64 6.53 13.15
C GLN A 206 -7.43 6.18 11.89
N LEU A 207 -8.66 5.68 12.04
CA LEU A 207 -9.53 5.35 10.91
C LEU A 207 -9.81 6.58 10.03
N PRO A 208 -9.24 6.71 8.82
CA PRO A 208 -9.47 7.86 7.98
C PRO A 208 -10.75 7.68 7.15
N LEU A 209 -11.51 8.76 6.93
CA LEU A 209 -12.76 8.74 6.17
C LEU A 209 -12.63 8.07 4.80
N HIS A 210 -11.46 8.21 4.16
CA HIS A 210 -11.28 7.71 2.82
C HIS A 210 -11.41 6.17 2.75
N LEU A 211 -11.00 5.40 3.76
CA LEU A 211 -11.10 3.94 3.74
C LEU A 211 -12.56 3.46 3.67
N LEU A 212 -13.46 4.15 4.37
CA LEU A 212 -14.90 3.86 4.37
C LEU A 212 -15.49 4.11 2.97
N ILE A 213 -15.18 5.25 2.36
CA ILE A 213 -15.68 5.62 1.03
C ILE A 213 -15.06 4.73 -0.05
N THR A 214 -13.75 4.49 0.01
CA THR A 214 -13.04 3.59 -0.91
C THR A 214 -13.65 2.20 -0.87
N SER A 215 -13.83 1.61 0.31
CA SER A 215 -14.46 0.29 0.47
C SER A 215 -15.86 0.24 -0.15
N PHE A 216 -16.67 1.28 0.07
CA PHE A 216 -18.00 1.38 -0.51
C PHE A 216 -17.98 1.44 -2.04
N GLU A 217 -17.16 2.32 -2.62
CA GLU A 217 -17.14 2.58 -4.06
C GLU A 217 -16.44 1.48 -4.87
N LEU A 218 -15.43 0.80 -4.30
CA LEU A 218 -14.80 -0.36 -4.93
C LEU A 218 -15.81 -1.49 -5.16
N ASN A 219 -16.71 -1.72 -4.20
CA ASN A 219 -17.78 -2.70 -4.33
C ASN A 219 -18.72 -2.34 -5.50
N GLU A 220 -19.09 -1.07 -5.66
CA GLU A 220 -19.88 -0.59 -6.81
C GLU A 220 -19.16 -0.78 -8.16
N LEU A 221 -17.81 -0.80 -8.15
CA LEU A 221 -16.96 -1.04 -9.32
C LEU A 221 -16.61 -2.51 -9.54
N ALA A 222 -17.20 -3.43 -8.78
CA ALA A 222 -16.89 -4.85 -8.80
C ALA A 222 -15.38 -5.14 -8.61
N ILE A 223 -14.77 -4.40 -7.68
CA ILE A 223 -13.41 -4.65 -7.16
C ILE A 223 -13.55 -5.14 -5.72
N ASP A 224 -12.79 -6.15 -5.33
CA ASP A 224 -12.80 -6.68 -3.96
C ASP A 224 -12.30 -5.61 -2.96
N PRO A 225 -13.14 -5.11 -2.04
CA PRO A 225 -12.75 -4.07 -1.09
C PRO A 225 -12.11 -4.64 0.19
N TYR A 226 -11.90 -5.95 0.28
CA TYR A 226 -11.64 -6.63 1.56
C TYR A 226 -10.44 -6.06 2.33
N TYR A 227 -9.32 -5.78 1.66
CA TYR A 227 -8.14 -5.14 2.28
C TYR A 227 -8.51 -3.81 2.98
N PHE A 228 -9.27 -2.95 2.32
CA PHE A 228 -9.68 -1.66 2.88
C PHE A 228 -10.77 -1.81 3.95
N THR A 229 -11.61 -2.83 3.85
CA THR A 229 -12.69 -3.08 4.82
C THR A 229 -12.16 -3.69 6.12
N LEU A 230 -11.07 -4.45 6.06
CA LEU A 230 -10.42 -5.04 7.23
C LEU A 230 -10.05 -3.97 8.25
N HIS A 231 -9.34 -2.92 7.79
CA HIS A 231 -8.93 -1.74 8.56
C HIS A 231 -10.10 -1.03 9.26
N VAL A 232 -11.28 -0.94 8.63
CA VAL A 232 -12.48 -0.38 9.28
C VAL A 232 -12.88 -1.12 10.57
N THR A 233 -12.59 -2.43 10.64
CA THR A 233 -12.96 -3.27 11.77
C THR A 233 -11.86 -3.31 12.83
N ILE A 234 -10.59 -3.46 12.44
CA ILE A 234 -9.47 -3.62 13.36
C ILE A 234 -8.99 -2.27 13.95
N ASP A 235 -9.15 -1.15 13.24
CA ASP A 235 -8.71 0.19 13.66
C ASP A 235 -9.76 0.92 14.53
N ASN A 236 -10.67 0.18 15.15
CA ASN A 236 -11.76 0.77 15.91
C ASN A 236 -11.30 1.41 17.24
N ALA A 237 -11.99 2.46 17.68
CA ALA A 237 -11.70 3.16 18.94
C ALA A 237 -12.07 2.39 20.23
N SER A 238 -12.78 1.26 20.14
CA SER A 238 -13.23 0.53 21.33
C SER A 238 -12.13 -0.36 21.90
N THR A 239 -11.67 -1.33 21.12
CA THR A 239 -10.61 -2.30 21.48
C THR A 239 -9.62 -2.50 20.35
N GLY A 240 -9.76 -1.74 19.27
CA GLY A 240 -8.94 -1.81 18.07
C GLY A 240 -7.61 -1.08 18.21
N HIS A 241 -6.91 -0.97 17.08
CA HIS A 241 -5.55 -0.44 17.02
C HIS A 241 -5.46 1.03 17.43
N ALA A 242 -6.43 1.88 17.05
CA ALA A 242 -6.48 3.28 17.46
C ALA A 242 -6.34 3.45 18.98
N ARG A 243 -7.07 2.64 19.75
CA ARG A 243 -7.03 2.68 21.22
C ARG A 243 -5.72 2.16 21.77
N LYS A 244 -5.24 1.02 21.26
CA LYS A 244 -3.93 0.44 21.65
C LYS A 244 -2.81 1.45 21.40
N ALA A 245 -2.89 2.21 20.31
CA ALA A 245 -1.91 3.23 19.96
C ALA A 245 -1.88 4.39 20.99
N ALA A 246 -3.05 4.93 21.35
CA ALA A 246 -3.16 5.97 22.38
C ALA A 246 -2.66 5.48 23.76
N GLN A 247 -2.99 4.25 24.13
CA GLN A 247 -2.53 3.63 25.39
C GLN A 247 -1.02 3.42 25.40
N SER A 248 -0.44 2.96 24.28
CA SER A 248 1.00 2.72 24.15
C SER A 248 1.82 4.00 24.36
N VAL A 249 1.31 5.17 23.96
CA VAL A 249 1.94 6.46 24.27
C VAL A 249 2.06 6.66 25.78
N LEU A 250 0.98 6.41 26.52
CA LEU A 250 0.95 6.58 27.98
C LEU A 250 1.81 5.55 28.72
N GLU A 251 1.80 4.29 28.28
CA GLU A 251 2.53 3.18 28.90
C GLU A 251 4.05 3.28 28.72
N LEU A 252 4.51 3.82 27.60
CA LEU A 252 5.93 3.97 27.26
C LEU A 252 6.50 5.34 27.64
N MET A 253 5.65 6.29 28.05
CA MET A 253 6.08 7.63 28.43
C MET A 253 7.01 7.59 29.66
N PRO A 254 8.19 8.24 29.58
CA PRO A 254 9.11 8.30 30.72
C PRO A 254 8.56 9.19 31.84
N VAL A 255 8.99 8.91 33.06
CA VAL A 255 8.71 9.75 34.23
C VAL A 255 9.79 10.81 34.37
N GLY A 256 9.41 12.05 34.66
CA GLY A 256 10.35 13.13 34.98
C GLY A 256 10.69 14.04 33.79
N GLN A 257 11.93 14.49 33.71
CA GLN A 257 12.35 15.58 32.81
C GLN A 257 12.33 15.22 31.32
N GLU A 258 12.36 13.93 30.98
CA GLU A 258 12.35 13.46 29.58
C GLU A 258 10.93 13.40 28.98
N ARG A 259 9.90 13.62 29.80
CA ARG A 259 8.49 13.46 29.40
C ARG A 259 8.09 14.40 28.26
N ASP A 260 8.45 15.68 28.36
CA ASP A 260 8.07 16.68 27.35
C ASP A 260 8.79 16.45 26.03
N GLU A 261 10.06 16.05 26.09
CA GLU A 261 10.87 15.72 24.92
C GLU A 261 10.35 14.45 24.22
N PHE A 262 10.00 13.43 24.99
CA PHE A 262 9.36 12.22 24.47
C PHE A 262 8.07 12.57 23.72
N TYR A 263 7.19 13.35 24.32
CA TYR A 263 5.92 13.71 23.68
C TYR A 263 6.11 14.60 22.45
N ARG A 264 7.09 15.51 22.46
CA ARG A 264 7.47 16.30 21.27
C ARG A 264 7.91 15.40 20.10
N ARG A 265 8.68 14.35 20.39
CA ARG A 265 9.12 13.36 19.39
C ARG A 265 7.96 12.46 18.92
N VAL A 266 7.03 12.08 19.81
CA VAL A 266 5.76 11.43 19.44
C VAL A 266 4.97 12.31 18.46
N ALA A 267 4.83 13.61 18.74
CA ALA A 267 4.17 14.52 17.81
C ALA A 267 4.91 14.68 16.47
N SER A 268 6.24 14.55 16.48
CA SER A 268 7.05 14.58 15.26
C SER A 268 6.83 13.32 14.41
N GLY A 269 6.78 12.15 15.05
CA GLY A 269 6.42 10.89 14.41
C GLY A 269 4.99 10.87 13.88
N TYR A 270 4.03 11.42 14.62
CA TYR A 270 2.63 11.54 14.19
C TYR A 270 2.51 12.28 12.85
N ARG A 271 3.19 13.41 12.72
CA ARG A 271 3.20 14.25 11.50
C ARG A 271 3.79 13.57 10.28
N LEU A 272 4.63 12.55 10.44
CA LEU A 272 5.15 11.79 9.30
C LEU A 272 4.04 11.10 8.50
N ASN A 273 2.86 10.83 9.10
CA ASN A 273 1.71 10.27 8.39
C ASN A 273 1.14 11.21 7.32
N GLU A 274 1.32 12.52 7.49
CA GLU A 274 0.80 13.55 6.59
C GLU A 274 1.77 13.90 5.46
N LEU A 275 3.00 13.36 5.47
CA LEU A 275 4.00 13.67 4.45
C LEU A 275 3.70 13.03 3.10
N GLY A 276 3.92 13.80 2.04
CA GLY A 276 3.77 13.34 0.65
C GLY A 276 2.34 13.45 0.15
N MET A 277 2.02 12.67 -0.89
CA MET A 277 0.68 12.65 -1.44
C MET A 277 -0.24 11.75 -0.63
N GLY A 278 -1.26 12.33 0.00
CA GLY A 278 -2.31 11.57 0.70
C GLY A 278 -3.20 10.80 -0.27
N SER A 279 -3.89 9.76 0.23
CA SER A 279 -4.79 8.90 -0.58
C SER A 279 -5.79 9.69 -1.43
N THR A 280 -6.37 10.76 -0.87
CA THR A 280 -7.34 11.61 -1.57
C THR A 280 -6.72 12.43 -2.69
N GLN A 281 -5.47 12.87 -2.53
CA GLN A 281 -4.72 13.58 -3.58
C GLN A 281 -4.35 12.65 -4.72
N VAL A 282 -3.93 11.41 -4.42
CA VAL A 282 -3.68 10.36 -5.42
C VAL A 282 -4.95 10.04 -6.21
N ILE A 283 -6.11 9.96 -5.55
CA ILE A 283 -7.40 9.82 -6.24
C ILE A 283 -7.64 11.02 -7.16
N GLN A 284 -7.42 12.23 -6.68
CA GLN A 284 -7.68 13.45 -7.46
C GLN A 284 -6.72 13.64 -8.65
N SER A 285 -5.52 13.06 -8.61
CA SER A 285 -4.51 13.19 -9.67
C SER A 285 -4.81 12.35 -10.91
N PHE A 286 -5.81 11.47 -10.87
CA PHE A 286 -6.13 10.62 -12.01
C PHE A 286 -6.70 11.39 -13.20
N ASP A 287 -5.99 11.29 -14.34
CA ASP A 287 -6.46 11.71 -15.66
C ASP A 287 -6.46 10.51 -16.60
N LEU A 288 -7.66 10.11 -17.04
CA LEU A 288 -7.86 8.92 -17.86
C LEU A 288 -7.15 9.00 -19.22
N GLU A 289 -7.14 10.18 -19.85
CA GLU A 289 -6.53 10.35 -21.17
C GLU A 289 -5.01 10.33 -21.06
N GLN A 290 -4.46 11.02 -20.06
CA GLN A 290 -3.02 11.00 -19.80
C GLN A 290 -2.53 9.60 -19.44
N GLU A 291 -3.28 8.82 -18.65
CA GLU A 291 -2.90 7.44 -18.34
C GLU A 291 -2.94 6.52 -19.57
N VAL A 292 -3.90 6.70 -20.48
CA VAL A 292 -3.91 5.96 -21.77
C VAL A 292 -2.71 6.33 -22.63
N ILE A 293 -2.40 7.63 -22.75
CA ILE A 293 -1.23 8.10 -23.50
C ILE A 293 0.05 7.54 -22.91
N ALA A 294 0.26 7.70 -21.60
CA ALA A 294 1.46 7.24 -20.91
C ALA A 294 1.63 5.72 -21.03
N MET A 295 0.54 4.96 -20.95
CA MET A 295 0.55 3.51 -21.15
C MET A 295 0.99 3.13 -22.57
N LEU A 296 0.42 3.77 -23.59
CA LEU A 296 0.78 3.50 -24.99
C LEU A 296 2.21 3.94 -25.31
N GLU A 297 2.69 5.05 -24.73
CA GLU A 297 4.09 5.49 -24.84
C GLU A 297 5.07 4.47 -24.23
N ARG A 298 4.73 3.85 -23.09
CA ARG A 298 5.54 2.75 -22.54
C ARG A 298 5.59 1.58 -23.52
N LYS A 299 4.45 1.16 -24.07
CA LYS A 299 4.38 0.03 -25.01
C LYS A 299 5.04 0.32 -26.36
N ARG A 300 5.01 1.58 -26.79
CA ARG A 300 5.62 2.08 -28.03
C ARG A 300 7.06 1.61 -28.18
N THR A 301 7.85 1.69 -27.11
CA THR A 301 9.27 1.30 -27.08
C THR A 301 9.52 -0.13 -27.61
N PHE A 302 8.59 -1.05 -27.36
CA PHE A 302 8.65 -2.43 -27.83
C PHE A 302 7.82 -2.65 -29.11
N GLY A 303 6.71 -1.93 -29.28
CA GLY A 303 5.76 -2.11 -30.39
C GLY A 303 6.22 -1.54 -31.73
N GLN A 304 7.15 -0.58 -31.74
CA GLN A 304 7.60 0.16 -32.93
C GLN A 304 8.20 -0.67 -34.09
N HIS A 305 8.43 -1.97 -33.90
CA HIS A 305 8.98 -2.86 -34.93
C HIS A 305 8.13 -4.11 -35.17
N MET A 306 6.93 -4.18 -34.59
CA MET A 306 6.15 -5.42 -34.49
C MET A 306 4.97 -5.49 -35.47
N HIS A 307 4.72 -4.43 -36.25
CA HIS A 307 3.59 -4.38 -37.18
C HIS A 307 4.02 -4.47 -38.65
N SER A 308 3.18 -5.07 -39.50
CA SER A 308 3.40 -5.10 -40.95
C SER A 308 3.06 -3.75 -41.60
N ASP A 309 3.75 -3.39 -42.68
CA ASP A 309 3.54 -2.12 -43.40
C ASP A 309 2.23 -2.04 -44.21
N TYR A 310 1.43 -3.11 -44.23
CA TYR A 310 0.15 -3.15 -44.97
C TYR A 310 -0.89 -2.16 -44.44
N CYS A 311 -0.84 -1.81 -43.16
CA CYS A 311 -1.76 -0.83 -42.57
C CYS A 311 -1.11 0.54 -42.53
N ARG A 312 -1.62 1.47 -43.35
CA ARG A 312 -1.25 2.88 -43.34
C ARG A 312 -2.41 3.75 -42.89
N LEU A 313 -2.15 4.62 -41.91
CA LEU A 313 -3.08 5.57 -41.32
C LEU A 313 -2.46 6.96 -41.50
N ASP A 314 -3.15 7.81 -42.26
CA ASP A 314 -2.69 9.16 -42.66
C ASP A 314 -1.27 9.19 -43.23
N GLY A 315 -0.98 8.22 -44.10
CA GLY A 315 0.28 8.14 -44.82
C GLY A 315 1.42 7.51 -44.03
N LYS A 316 1.26 7.23 -42.74
CA LYS A 316 2.25 6.53 -41.90
C LYS A 316 1.82 5.08 -41.60
N THR A 317 2.76 4.15 -41.48
CA THR A 317 2.52 2.81 -40.92
C THR A 317 2.37 2.87 -39.40
N VAL A 318 1.87 1.81 -38.77
CA VAL A 318 1.81 1.75 -37.30
C VAL A 318 3.21 1.83 -36.68
N ASN A 319 4.22 1.19 -37.29
CA ASN A 319 5.61 1.30 -36.83
C ASN A 319 6.13 2.75 -36.92
N GLU A 320 5.80 3.47 -38.00
CA GLU A 320 6.18 4.89 -38.16
C GLU A 320 5.51 5.79 -37.12
N TRP A 321 4.25 5.51 -36.73
CA TRP A 321 3.57 6.20 -35.63
C TRP A 321 4.17 5.92 -34.26
N LEU A 322 4.75 4.73 -34.08
CA LEU A 322 5.37 4.31 -32.81
C LEU A 322 6.88 4.60 -32.76
N ALA A 323 7.51 5.05 -33.84
CA ALA A 323 8.96 5.23 -33.88
C ALA A 323 9.43 6.37 -32.95
N GLU A 324 8.69 7.48 -32.92
CA GLU A 324 9.07 8.69 -32.18
C GLU A 324 8.24 8.84 -30.90
N PRO A 325 8.83 9.35 -29.81
CA PRO A 325 8.08 9.72 -28.61
C PRO A 325 7.09 10.86 -28.89
N ASP A 326 6.09 10.99 -28.03
CA ASP A 326 5.09 12.07 -28.01
C ASP A 326 4.13 12.10 -29.21
N GLN A 327 4.15 11.06 -30.07
CA GLN A 327 3.23 10.93 -31.22
C GLN A 327 1.91 10.23 -30.89
N ILE A 328 1.81 9.58 -29.73
CA ILE A 328 0.62 8.81 -29.33
C ILE A 328 -0.67 9.65 -29.33
N PRO A 329 -0.71 10.91 -28.85
CA PRO A 329 -1.93 11.73 -28.90
C PRO A 329 -2.43 11.94 -30.34
N GLU A 330 -1.53 12.28 -31.27
CA GLU A 330 -1.87 12.44 -32.68
C GLU A 330 -2.34 11.10 -33.29
N PHE A 331 -1.66 10.00 -32.96
CA PHE A 331 -2.02 8.68 -33.45
C PHE A 331 -3.42 8.24 -32.98
N LEU A 332 -3.77 8.48 -31.72
CA LEU A 332 -5.11 8.23 -31.18
C LEU A 332 -6.17 9.06 -31.93
N ALA A 333 -5.90 10.33 -32.21
CA ALA A 333 -6.79 11.18 -32.99
C ALA A 333 -7.00 10.64 -34.41
N VAL A 334 -5.95 10.13 -35.07
CA VAL A 334 -6.05 9.48 -36.38
C VAL A 334 -6.88 8.21 -36.31
N LEU A 335 -6.69 7.37 -35.29
CA LEU A 335 -7.49 6.15 -35.09
C LEU A 335 -8.97 6.48 -34.87
N GLN A 336 -9.29 7.55 -34.15
CA GLN A 336 -10.65 8.02 -33.97
C GLN A 336 -11.24 8.57 -35.28
N ASN A 337 -10.53 9.43 -36.00
CA ASN A 337 -10.97 10.02 -37.27
C ASN A 337 -11.23 8.96 -38.35
N ARG A 338 -10.47 7.86 -38.32
CA ARG A 338 -10.64 6.70 -39.22
C ARG A 338 -11.71 5.71 -38.75
N GLY A 339 -12.38 5.98 -37.63
CA GLY A 339 -13.44 5.14 -37.06
C GLY A 339 -12.95 3.83 -36.45
N TRP A 340 -11.64 3.69 -36.19
CA TRP A 340 -11.10 2.53 -35.48
C TRP A 340 -11.43 2.59 -33.99
N ILE A 341 -11.51 3.80 -33.46
CA ILE A 341 -11.92 4.11 -32.09
C ILE A 341 -13.21 4.91 -32.19
N LYS A 342 -14.25 4.43 -31.51
CA LYS A 342 -15.54 5.10 -31.39
C LYS A 342 -15.72 5.54 -29.94
N ARG A 343 -15.36 6.79 -29.64
CA ARG A 343 -15.47 7.36 -28.29
C ARG A 343 -16.94 7.50 -27.89
N HIS A 344 -17.21 7.38 -26.60
CA HIS A 344 -18.55 7.50 -26.01
C HIS A 344 -19.53 6.41 -26.48
N GLU A 345 -19.01 5.26 -26.92
CA GLU A 345 -19.79 4.08 -27.33
C GLU A 345 -19.27 2.82 -26.61
N ASP A 346 -20.05 1.73 -26.67
CA ASP A 346 -19.59 0.40 -26.25
C ASP A 346 -18.25 0.06 -26.93
N PRO A 347 -17.18 -0.28 -26.17
CA PRO A 347 -15.88 -0.65 -26.72
C PRO A 347 -15.94 -1.79 -27.76
N LEU A 348 -16.95 -2.67 -27.69
CA LEU A 348 -17.20 -3.70 -28.70
C LEU A 348 -17.55 -3.14 -30.08
N HIS A 349 -17.87 -1.85 -30.22
CA HIS A 349 -18.05 -1.19 -31.51
C HIS A 349 -16.75 -0.62 -32.09
N SER A 350 -15.69 -0.51 -31.29
CA SER A 350 -14.38 -0.04 -31.72
C SER A 350 -13.56 -1.19 -32.31
N ARG A 351 -12.99 -0.97 -33.50
CA ARG A 351 -12.05 -1.92 -34.11
C ARG A 351 -10.81 -2.09 -33.25
N PHE A 352 -10.28 -0.99 -32.70
CA PHE A 352 -9.06 -1.00 -31.89
C PHE A 352 -9.18 -1.93 -30.68
N TRP A 353 -10.30 -1.89 -29.97
CA TRP A 353 -10.60 -2.79 -28.83
C TRP A 353 -10.50 -4.27 -29.21
N LYS A 354 -11.09 -4.65 -30.36
CA LYS A 354 -11.08 -6.02 -30.87
C LYS A 354 -9.71 -6.53 -31.31
N LEU A 355 -8.71 -5.65 -31.41
CA LEU A 355 -7.36 -6.07 -31.79
C LEU A 355 -6.62 -6.77 -30.65
N PHE A 356 -6.95 -6.47 -29.39
CA PHE A 356 -6.29 -7.06 -28.21
C PHE A 356 -7.26 -7.76 -27.25
N GLU A 357 -8.58 -7.56 -27.41
CA GLU A 357 -9.60 -8.23 -26.60
C GLU A 357 -10.51 -9.13 -27.46
N GLY A 358 -10.67 -10.38 -27.03
CA GLY A 358 -11.52 -11.39 -27.68
C GLY A 358 -10.75 -12.59 -28.24
N ALA A 359 -11.49 -13.64 -28.61
CA ALA A 359 -10.92 -14.87 -29.15
C ALA A 359 -10.26 -14.60 -30.51
N GLY A 360 -8.99 -14.96 -30.65
CA GLY A 360 -8.20 -14.76 -31.87
C GLY A 360 -7.72 -13.31 -32.10
N ALA A 361 -7.77 -12.46 -31.06
CA ALA A 361 -7.25 -11.09 -31.14
C ALA A 361 -5.76 -11.10 -31.53
N PRO A 362 -5.34 -10.37 -32.59
CA PRO A 362 -3.96 -10.40 -33.08
C PRO A 362 -2.92 -9.87 -32.08
N MET A 363 -3.34 -9.03 -31.12
CA MET A 363 -2.50 -8.49 -30.05
C MET A 363 -2.87 -9.10 -28.68
N PHE A 364 -3.35 -10.34 -28.66
CA PHE A 364 -3.64 -11.06 -27.42
C PHE A 364 -2.39 -11.11 -26.51
N GLY A 365 -2.56 -10.79 -25.23
CA GLY A 365 -1.49 -10.78 -24.22
C GLY A 365 -0.59 -9.54 -24.24
N VAL A 366 -0.80 -8.59 -25.16
CA VAL A 366 0.00 -7.34 -25.21
C VAL A 366 -0.40 -6.38 -24.09
N PHE A 367 -1.68 -6.34 -23.71
CA PHE A 367 -2.22 -5.46 -22.66
C PHE A 367 -2.60 -6.29 -21.44
N ASN A 368 -2.18 -5.87 -20.25
CA ASN A 368 -2.62 -6.45 -18.99
C ASN A 368 -4.04 -5.94 -18.61
N GLY A 369 -4.62 -6.44 -17.52
CA GLY A 369 -5.96 -6.11 -17.09
C GLY A 369 -6.16 -4.61 -16.81
N TYR A 370 -5.19 -3.93 -16.18
CA TYR A 370 -5.27 -2.49 -15.98
C TYR A 370 -5.27 -1.70 -17.28
N GLU A 371 -4.36 -2.03 -18.20
CA GLU A 371 -4.24 -1.33 -19.47
C GLU A 371 -5.46 -1.56 -20.36
N LYS A 372 -6.04 -2.78 -20.31
CA LYS A 372 -7.34 -3.05 -20.95
C LYS A 372 -8.45 -2.20 -20.31
N GLN A 373 -8.50 -2.07 -18.99
CA GLN A 373 -9.52 -1.26 -18.34
C GLN A 373 -9.37 0.24 -18.68
N LEU A 374 -8.13 0.75 -18.78
CA LEU A 374 -7.86 2.11 -19.26
C LEU A 374 -8.45 2.34 -20.64
N VAL A 375 -8.12 1.47 -21.62
CA VAL A 375 -8.63 1.62 -22.98
C VAL A 375 -10.15 1.41 -23.02
N HIS A 376 -10.69 0.48 -22.22
CA HIS A 376 -12.13 0.25 -22.10
C HIS A 376 -12.85 1.53 -21.67
N ASP A 377 -12.46 2.08 -20.52
CA ASP A 377 -13.13 3.23 -19.92
C ASP A 377 -12.89 4.50 -20.74
N TRP A 378 -11.70 4.61 -21.36
CA TRP A 378 -11.41 5.69 -22.29
C TRP A 378 -12.16 5.54 -23.61
N ILE A 379 -12.49 4.36 -24.13
CA ILE A 379 -13.39 4.28 -25.29
C ILE A 379 -14.81 4.61 -24.85
N ALA A 380 -15.30 3.97 -23.78
CA ALA A 380 -16.68 4.08 -23.30
C ALA A 380 -17.07 5.50 -22.86
N GLY A 381 -16.14 6.26 -22.26
CA GLY A 381 -16.38 7.65 -21.88
C GLY A 381 -17.70 7.89 -21.14
N GLU A 382 -18.52 8.79 -21.67
CA GLU A 382 -19.83 9.15 -21.11
C GLU A 382 -20.86 8.02 -21.16
N SER A 383 -20.69 7.01 -22.04
CA SER A 383 -21.56 5.82 -22.04
C SER A 383 -21.52 5.06 -20.71
N LEU A 384 -20.49 5.27 -19.88
CA LEU A 384 -20.43 4.73 -18.52
C LEU A 384 -21.31 5.50 -17.52
N SER A 385 -21.66 6.74 -17.84
CA SER A 385 -22.34 7.70 -16.94
C SER A 385 -23.87 7.58 -17.00
N ASP A 386 -24.41 7.03 -18.08
CA ASP A 386 -25.86 6.88 -18.31
C ASP A 386 -26.54 5.81 -17.44
N GLY A 387 -25.87 5.29 -16.40
CA GLY A 387 -26.42 4.23 -15.55
C GLY A 387 -26.75 2.94 -16.32
N SER A 388 -26.27 2.83 -17.56
CA SER A 388 -26.41 1.68 -18.45
C SER A 388 -25.24 0.69 -18.31
N ALA A 389 -24.45 0.81 -17.24
CA ALA A 389 -24.02 -0.38 -16.53
C ALA A 389 -25.28 -1.10 -16.04
N GLN A 390 -25.97 -1.77 -16.96
CA GLN A 390 -26.90 -2.81 -16.61
C GLN A 390 -26.13 -3.68 -15.61
N PRO A 391 -26.65 -3.92 -14.40
CA PRO A 391 -26.16 -5.04 -13.63
C PRO A 391 -26.21 -6.21 -14.60
N THR A 392 -25.08 -6.80 -14.96
CA THR A 392 -25.03 -7.90 -15.92
C THR A 392 -26.15 -8.86 -15.54
N VAL A 393 -27.23 -8.83 -16.33
CA VAL A 393 -28.47 -9.54 -16.03
C VAL A 393 -28.09 -11.00 -16.14
N GLY A 394 -27.92 -11.68 -15.00
CA GLY A 394 -27.64 -13.12 -14.97
C GLY A 394 -26.59 -13.59 -13.97
N LYS A 395 -25.80 -12.72 -13.33
CA LYS A 395 -25.02 -13.11 -12.16
C LYS A 395 -25.43 -12.24 -10.99
N ARG A 396 -26.32 -12.78 -10.13
CA ARG A 396 -26.33 -12.35 -8.72
C ARG A 396 -24.87 -12.24 -8.29
N LEU A 397 -24.46 -11.09 -7.75
CA LEU A 397 -23.19 -10.96 -7.03
C LEU A 397 -23.01 -12.25 -6.22
N PRO A 398 -21.86 -12.95 -6.30
CA PRO A 398 -21.70 -14.22 -5.60
C PRO A 398 -22.13 -14.04 -4.15
N GLU A 399 -23.06 -14.86 -3.66
CA GLU A 399 -23.43 -14.94 -2.24
C GLU A 399 -22.19 -15.09 -1.34
N ALA A 400 -21.05 -15.51 -1.92
CA ALA A 400 -19.71 -15.52 -1.36
C ALA A 400 -19.26 -14.21 -0.68
N PHE A 401 -19.67 -13.02 -1.18
CA PHE A 401 -19.20 -11.75 -0.60
C PHE A 401 -19.93 -11.36 0.68
N ARG A 402 -21.22 -11.69 0.82
CA ARG A 402 -21.94 -11.53 2.10
C ARG A 402 -21.74 -12.72 3.04
N SER A 403 -21.47 -13.91 2.52
CA SER A 403 -21.26 -15.11 3.33
C SER A 403 -19.88 -15.15 4.00
N ARG A 404 -18.84 -14.56 3.40
CA ARG A 404 -17.53 -14.40 4.07
C ARG A 404 -17.62 -13.56 5.35
N PHE A 405 -18.41 -12.49 5.34
CA PHE A 405 -18.66 -11.68 6.55
C PHE A 405 -19.49 -12.42 7.61
N ARG A 406 -20.42 -13.32 7.23
CA ARG A 406 -21.16 -14.14 8.21
C ARG A 406 -20.31 -15.23 8.84
N ASN A 407 -19.50 -15.92 8.04
CA ASN A 407 -18.65 -17.01 8.54
C ASN A 407 -17.52 -16.51 9.46
N LEU A 408 -17.23 -15.20 9.45
CA LEU A 408 -16.27 -14.56 10.37
C LEU A 408 -16.94 -13.94 11.62
N GLN A 409 -18.26 -13.65 11.58
CA GLN A 409 -19.03 -13.12 12.72
C GLN A 409 -19.52 -14.18 13.70
N ASP A 410 -19.59 -15.44 13.27
CA ASP A 410 -19.80 -16.55 14.21
C ASP A 410 -18.51 -16.76 15.02
N GLY A 411 -18.41 -16.04 16.14
CA GLY A 411 -17.45 -16.28 17.23
C GLY A 411 -17.68 -17.62 17.94
N ALA A 412 -17.96 -18.68 17.18
CA ALA A 412 -17.90 -20.03 17.67
C ALA A 412 -16.43 -20.38 17.87
N GLN A 413 -16.09 -20.83 19.07
CA GLN A 413 -14.78 -21.40 19.39
C GLN A 413 -14.27 -22.26 18.23
N PRO A 414 -12.96 -22.22 17.91
CA PRO A 414 -12.41 -23.03 16.84
C PRO A 414 -12.65 -24.50 17.16
N SER A 415 -13.71 -25.07 16.57
CA SER A 415 -13.86 -26.51 16.49
C SER A 415 -12.82 -26.99 15.49
N PRO A 416 -12.09 -28.09 15.76
CA PRO A 416 -11.01 -28.58 14.91
C PRO A 416 -11.60 -29.18 13.63
N ALA A 417 -12.04 -28.31 12.71
CA ALA A 417 -12.45 -28.69 11.39
C ALA A 417 -11.19 -28.88 10.55
N LEU A 418 -10.68 -30.12 10.59
CA LEU A 418 -9.76 -30.74 9.63
C LEU A 418 -8.95 -29.71 8.82
N ALA A 419 -7.96 -29.11 9.49
CA ALA A 419 -6.78 -28.63 8.81
C ALA A 419 -6.30 -29.79 7.93
N VAL A 420 -6.39 -29.65 6.61
CA VAL A 420 -5.46 -30.37 5.76
C VAL A 420 -4.10 -29.91 6.27
N PRO A 421 -3.28 -30.79 6.88
CA PRO A 421 -1.93 -30.39 7.18
C PRO A 421 -1.32 -30.14 5.81
N ALA A 422 -1.13 -28.88 5.43
CA ALA A 422 0.00 -28.56 4.59
C ALA A 422 1.18 -29.05 5.43
N SER A 423 1.62 -30.27 5.18
CA SER A 423 2.74 -30.85 5.91
C SER A 423 3.84 -29.80 5.88
N ALA A 424 4.35 -29.40 7.04
CA ALA A 424 5.52 -28.53 7.12
C ALA A 424 6.69 -29.05 6.25
N ASP A 425 6.64 -30.33 5.85
CA ASP A 425 7.50 -30.99 4.86
C ASP A 425 7.38 -30.53 3.39
N ALA A 426 6.34 -29.81 2.96
CA ALA A 426 6.12 -29.54 1.54
C ALA A 426 6.81 -28.26 1.03
N ASP A 427 6.88 -27.22 1.87
CA ASP A 427 7.44 -25.93 1.47
C ASP A 427 8.96 -25.88 1.81
N PRO A 428 9.85 -25.61 0.84
CA PRO A 428 11.28 -25.54 1.09
C PRO A 428 11.68 -24.46 2.10
N ASP A 429 11.00 -23.31 2.10
CA ASP A 429 11.35 -22.18 2.96
C ASP A 429 10.96 -22.47 4.42
N VAL A 430 9.81 -23.13 4.63
CA VAL A 430 9.37 -23.58 5.96
C VAL A 430 10.34 -24.63 6.52
N ARG A 431 10.78 -25.57 5.69
CA ARG A 431 11.79 -26.57 6.10
C ARG A 431 13.13 -25.92 6.46
N GLU A 432 13.58 -24.92 5.69
CA GLU A 432 14.79 -24.18 6.03
C GLU A 432 14.66 -23.47 7.39
N LEU A 433 13.53 -22.80 7.64
CA LEU A 433 13.24 -22.18 8.93
C LEU A 433 13.28 -23.20 10.07
N HIS A 434 12.68 -24.38 9.89
CA HIS A 434 12.73 -25.45 10.89
C HIS A 434 14.16 -25.92 11.18
N MET A 435 14.95 -26.18 10.15
CA MET A 435 16.36 -26.58 10.33
C MET A 435 17.16 -25.50 11.08
N ARG A 436 16.92 -24.22 10.80
CA ARG A 436 17.54 -23.10 11.53
C ARG A 436 17.10 -23.08 12.99
N LEU A 437 15.81 -23.25 13.28
CA LEU A 437 15.29 -23.26 14.65
C LEU A 437 15.75 -24.49 15.47
N GLU A 438 15.93 -25.65 14.83
CA GLU A 438 16.45 -26.86 15.48
C GLU A 438 17.94 -26.74 15.82
N SER A 439 18.71 -26.06 14.96
CA SER A 439 20.14 -25.84 15.16
C SER A 439 20.48 -24.64 16.05
N ALA A 440 19.57 -23.67 16.18
CA ALA A 440 19.74 -22.47 17.00
C ALA A 440 19.72 -22.77 18.50
N ALA A 441 20.54 -22.05 19.27
CA ALA A 441 20.45 -22.08 20.73
C ALA A 441 19.09 -21.54 21.20
N ALA A 442 18.63 -21.96 22.39
CA ALA A 442 17.32 -21.53 22.91
C ALA A 442 17.17 -19.99 22.97
N SER A 443 18.26 -19.26 23.25
CA SER A 443 18.31 -17.80 23.26
C SER A 443 18.23 -17.16 21.87
N GLU A 444 18.54 -17.89 20.81
CA GLU A 444 18.62 -17.39 19.43
C GLU A 444 17.33 -17.67 18.65
N LYS A 445 16.54 -18.67 19.07
CA LYS A 445 15.29 -19.06 18.40
C LYS A 445 14.36 -17.88 18.14
N MET A 446 14.19 -17.00 19.13
CA MET A 446 13.32 -15.83 18.97
C MET A 446 13.86 -14.86 17.92
N THR A 447 15.17 -14.62 17.89
CA THR A 447 15.81 -13.79 16.86
C THR A 447 15.59 -14.39 15.47
N THR A 448 15.73 -15.70 15.31
CA THR A 448 15.46 -16.40 14.03
C THR A 448 14.00 -16.23 13.56
N LEU A 449 13.03 -16.26 14.49
CA LEU A 449 11.63 -15.97 14.16
C LEU A 449 11.47 -14.52 13.70
N ILE A 450 12.03 -13.56 14.46
CA ILE A 450 11.96 -12.12 14.15
C ILE A 450 12.55 -11.82 12.76
N GLU A 451 13.68 -12.40 12.38
CA GLU A 451 14.26 -12.22 11.05
C GLU A 451 13.32 -12.68 9.92
N SER A 452 12.56 -13.73 10.17
CA SER A 452 11.60 -14.31 9.21
C SER A 452 10.28 -13.52 9.14
N MET A 453 10.02 -12.70 10.16
CA MET A 453 8.88 -11.80 10.24
C MET A 453 9.18 -10.39 9.70
N SER A 454 10.34 -10.17 9.06
CA SER A 454 10.68 -8.87 8.46
C SER A 454 9.69 -8.43 7.36
N PRO A 455 9.59 -7.12 7.05
CA PRO A 455 8.73 -6.59 5.99
C PRO A 455 8.89 -7.31 4.63
N ALA A 456 10.10 -7.73 4.29
CA ALA A 456 10.37 -8.47 3.05
C ALA A 456 9.86 -9.92 3.06
N ARG A 457 9.73 -10.54 4.25
CA ARG A 457 9.60 -12.00 4.41
C ARG A 457 8.29 -12.46 5.05
N HIS A 458 7.61 -11.62 5.83
CA HIS A 458 6.49 -12.05 6.66
C HIS A 458 5.31 -12.65 5.87
N ALA A 459 5.12 -12.25 4.61
CA ALA A 459 4.07 -12.78 3.73
C ALA A 459 4.48 -14.06 2.97
N THR A 460 5.69 -14.57 3.15
CA THR A 460 6.14 -15.88 2.61
C THR A 460 5.62 -17.03 3.48
N ALA A 461 5.67 -18.27 2.98
CA ALA A 461 5.27 -19.44 3.77
C ALA A 461 6.07 -19.57 5.08
N ALA A 462 7.38 -19.34 5.03
CA ALA A 462 8.24 -19.30 6.21
C ALA A 462 7.88 -18.15 7.16
N GLY A 463 7.64 -16.95 6.64
CA GLY A 463 7.24 -15.78 7.43
C GLY A 463 5.92 -16.00 8.17
N LEU A 464 4.90 -16.49 7.48
CA LEU A 464 3.61 -16.85 8.07
C LEU A 464 3.76 -17.91 9.17
N HIS A 465 4.63 -18.91 8.95
CA HIS A 465 4.91 -19.91 9.97
C HIS A 465 5.67 -19.34 11.17
N ALA A 466 6.66 -18.47 10.94
CA ALA A 466 7.39 -17.78 12.00
C ALA A 466 6.45 -16.93 12.87
N THR A 467 5.52 -16.20 12.26
CA THR A 467 4.50 -15.42 12.98
C THR A 467 3.67 -16.31 13.90
N ARG A 468 3.17 -17.46 13.42
CA ARG A 468 2.42 -18.40 14.28
C ARG A 468 3.23 -18.85 15.49
N LEU A 469 4.50 -19.24 15.28
CA LEU A 469 5.39 -19.66 16.38
C LEU A 469 5.67 -18.51 17.37
N PHE A 470 5.83 -17.28 16.88
CA PHE A 470 6.03 -16.10 17.71
C PHE A 470 4.79 -15.81 18.56
N VAL A 471 3.59 -15.83 17.96
CA VAL A 471 2.31 -15.64 18.66
C VAL A 471 2.14 -16.69 19.76
N SER A 472 2.39 -17.96 19.46
CA SER A 472 2.36 -19.04 20.47
C SER A 472 3.34 -18.78 21.61
N SER A 473 4.59 -18.41 21.30
CA SER A 473 5.61 -18.12 22.30
C SER A 473 5.23 -16.94 23.22
N MET A 474 4.60 -15.92 22.66
CA MET A 474 4.11 -14.77 23.42
C MET A 474 2.94 -15.15 24.33
N ALA A 475 2.00 -15.97 23.83
CA ALA A 475 0.85 -16.46 24.61
C ALA A 475 1.27 -17.38 25.77
N GLU A 476 2.21 -18.29 25.55
CA GLU A 476 2.78 -19.16 26.60
C GLU A 476 3.39 -18.34 27.72
N ARG A 477 4.14 -17.28 27.38
CA ARG A 477 4.75 -16.39 28.37
C ARG A 477 3.71 -15.62 29.20
N MET A 478 2.62 -15.19 28.58
CA MET A 478 1.57 -14.43 29.27
C MET A 478 0.73 -15.33 30.20
N THR A 479 0.53 -16.60 29.83
CA THR A 479 -0.36 -17.52 30.54
C THR A 479 0.38 -18.46 31.51
N GLY A 480 1.70 -18.64 31.33
CA GLY A 480 2.50 -19.60 32.09
C GLY A 480 2.20 -21.07 31.76
N ALA A 481 1.38 -21.34 30.73
CA ALA A 481 1.06 -22.68 30.27
C ALA A 481 1.90 -23.01 29.02
N HIS A 482 2.60 -24.14 29.04
CA HIS A 482 3.20 -24.71 27.82
C HIS A 482 2.09 -25.31 26.95
N ALA A 483 2.04 -24.95 25.67
CA ALA A 483 1.10 -25.50 24.70
C ALA A 483 1.53 -26.90 24.20
#